data_AF-A0A2E3TQU5-F1
#
_entry.id   AF-A0A2E3TQU5-F1
#
_cell.length_a   1.000
_cell.length_b   1.000
_cell.length_c   1.000
_cell.angle_alpha   90.00
_cell.angle_beta   90.00
_cell.angle_gamma   90.00
#
_symmetry.space_group_name_H-M   'P 1'
#
loop_
_entity.id
_entity.type
_entity.pdbx_description
1 polymer ?
#
loop_
_entity_poly.entity_id
_entity_poly.type
_entity_poly.pdbx_seq_one_letter_code
_entity_poly.pdbx_strand_id
1 'polypeptide(L)'
;MDIINSTYNPKVMLENDVNFPLIYLLMFIYATLALLMNLYRIVVSGNNSISKLGIVIPNLRLGRFLLLSIPLVMGQIISLFIPFLFPIVYLLLIPVSLNLISIANDVPYKSIQVSFRSRLNIFIINFIAPFLFITLLGLIGNSYLDFILTFFSIFWTSISLALCYAVIMANNSTQSH
;
A
#
# COMPACT_ATOMS: atom_id res chain seq x y z
N MET A 1 -36.82 50.50 5.90
CA MET A 1 -36.45 50.68 4.47
C MET A 1 -35.19 49.87 4.31
N ASP A 2 -35.39 48.63 3.89
CA ASP A 2 -34.62 47.49 4.33
C ASP A 2 -33.46 47.23 3.38
N ILE A 3 -32.23 47.34 3.90
CA ILE A 3 -30.99 47.01 3.21
C ILE A 3 -30.42 45.76 3.86
N ILE A 4 -31.10 44.61 3.76
CA ILE A 4 -30.51 43.29 4.00
C ILE A 4 -31.26 42.28 3.14
N ASN A 5 -30.88 42.12 1.88
CA ASN A 5 -31.30 40.94 1.11
C ASN A 5 -30.38 40.68 -0.08
N SER A 6 -29.08 40.53 0.19
CA SER A 6 -28.20 39.88 -0.77
C SER A 6 -27.44 38.77 -0.07
N THR A 7 -27.36 37.64 -0.77
CA THR A 7 -26.44 36.52 -0.54
C THR A 7 -26.69 35.67 0.71
N TYR A 8 -27.56 34.67 0.60
CA TYR A 8 -27.22 33.30 1.03
C TYR A 8 -28.20 32.30 0.39
N ASN A 9 -27.90 31.88 -0.84
CA ASN A 9 -28.59 30.75 -1.47
C ASN A 9 -27.65 29.53 -1.46
N PRO A 10 -27.86 28.54 -0.57
CA PRO A 10 -26.95 27.40 -0.40
C PRO A 10 -26.90 26.48 -1.63
N LYS A 11 -27.86 26.58 -2.55
CA LYS A 11 -27.86 25.78 -3.79
C LYS A 11 -26.79 26.22 -4.79
N VAL A 12 -26.43 27.51 -4.81
CA VAL A 12 -25.44 28.07 -5.76
C VAL A 12 -23.99 27.77 -5.35
N MET A 13 -23.73 27.54 -4.06
CA MET A 13 -22.42 27.08 -3.58
C MET A 13 -22.18 25.59 -3.86
N LEU A 14 -23.22 24.77 -3.85
CA LEU A 14 -23.10 23.34 -4.10
C LEU A 14 -22.87 23.01 -5.60
N GLU A 15 -23.27 23.91 -6.49
CA GLU A 15 -23.24 23.69 -7.95
C GLU A 15 -21.88 24.01 -8.60
N ASN A 16 -21.03 24.82 -7.94
CA ASN A 16 -19.77 25.31 -8.52
C ASN A 16 -18.49 24.58 -8.07
N ASP A 17 -18.58 23.64 -7.12
CA ASP A 17 -17.41 23.09 -6.44
C ASP A 17 -17.23 21.58 -6.61
N VAL A 18 -17.77 20.99 -7.69
CA VAL A 18 -17.59 19.56 -8.02
C VAL A 18 -16.10 19.20 -8.19
N ASN A 19 -15.26 20.19 -8.53
CA ASN A 19 -13.83 20.00 -8.74
C ASN A 19 -13.03 19.93 -7.43
N PHE A 20 -13.44 20.59 -6.35
CA PHE A 20 -12.67 20.63 -5.11
C PHE A 20 -12.55 19.24 -4.43
N PRO A 21 -13.63 18.46 -4.26
CA PRO A 21 -13.55 17.09 -3.76
C PRO A 21 -12.71 16.17 -4.67
N LEU A 22 -12.80 16.36 -5.99
CA LEU A 22 -12.08 15.54 -6.96
C LEU A 22 -10.58 15.81 -6.95
N ILE A 23 -10.17 17.08 -6.90
CA ILE A 23 -8.76 17.49 -6.79
C ILE A 23 -8.18 16.98 -5.47
N TYR A 24 -8.91 17.15 -4.36
CA TYR A 24 -8.49 16.65 -3.05
C TYR A 24 -8.28 15.12 -3.06
N LEU A 25 -9.23 14.37 -3.62
CA LEU A 25 -9.12 12.91 -3.78
C LEU A 25 -7.89 12.52 -4.60
N LEU A 26 -7.62 13.22 -5.71
CA LEU A 26 -6.43 12.99 -6.53
C LEU A 26 -5.13 13.23 -5.75
N MET A 27 -5.05 14.32 -4.98
CA MET A 27 -3.89 14.63 -4.14
C MET A 27 -3.71 13.57 -3.05
N PHE A 28 -4.79 13.09 -2.45
CA PHE A 28 -4.75 12.04 -1.43
C PHE A 28 -4.22 10.71 -1.99
N ILE A 29 -4.71 10.30 -3.16
CA ILE A 29 -4.20 9.10 -3.86
C ILE A 29 -2.72 9.26 -4.18
N TYR A 30 -2.34 10.41 -4.74
CA TYR A 30 -0.95 10.73 -5.05
C TYR A 30 -0.05 10.63 -3.81
N ALA A 31 -0.43 11.27 -2.70
CA ALA A 31 0.32 11.25 -1.45
C ALA A 31 0.48 9.83 -0.90
N THR A 32 -0.58 9.03 -0.96
CA THR A 32 -0.57 7.64 -0.50
C THR A 32 0.38 6.77 -1.33
N LEU A 33 0.35 6.90 -2.66
CA LEU A 33 1.24 6.16 -3.55
C LEU A 33 2.70 6.58 -3.39
N ALA A 34 2.95 7.88 -3.27
CA ALA A 34 4.29 8.41 -3.04
C ALA A 34 4.87 7.92 -1.70
N LEU A 35 4.05 7.91 -0.64
CA LEU A 35 4.43 7.37 0.66
C LEU A 35 4.77 5.88 0.57
N LEU A 36 3.93 5.08 -0.09
CA LEU A 36 4.13 3.65 -0.24
C LEU A 36 5.40 3.32 -1.05
N MET A 37 5.66 4.05 -2.14
CA MET A 37 6.92 3.92 -2.90
C MET A 37 8.14 4.21 -2.04
N ASN A 38 8.10 5.30 -1.27
CA ASN A 38 9.22 5.68 -0.42
C ASN A 38 9.45 4.67 0.69
N LEU A 39 8.38 4.13 1.29
CA LEU A 39 8.45 3.04 2.26
C LEU A 39 9.15 1.81 1.66
N TYR A 40 8.73 1.36 0.48
CA TYR A 40 9.37 0.23 -0.20
C TYR A 40 10.84 0.46 -0.53
N ARG A 41 11.22 1.69 -0.91
CA ARG A 41 12.63 2.02 -1.14
C ARG A 41 13.46 1.98 0.12
N ILE A 42 12.95 2.52 1.23
CA ILE A 42 13.65 2.50 2.51
C ILE A 42 13.87 1.05 2.97
N VAL A 43 12.83 0.22 2.89
CA VAL A 43 12.91 -1.18 3.34
C VAL A 43 13.86 -2.01 2.48
N VAL A 44 13.85 -1.83 1.16
CA VAL A 44 14.66 -2.64 0.24
C VAL A 44 16.08 -2.10 0.06
N SER A 45 16.24 -0.79 -0.10
CA SER A 45 17.53 -0.17 -0.41
C SER A 45 18.29 0.33 0.83
N GLY A 46 17.66 0.34 2.01
CA GLY A 46 18.29 0.76 3.27
C GLY A 46 18.92 2.14 3.16
N ASN A 47 20.18 2.28 3.61
CA ASN A 47 20.92 3.56 3.58
C ASN A 47 21.04 4.17 2.17
N ASN A 48 21.00 3.35 1.11
CA ASN A 48 21.04 3.84 -0.28
C ASN A 48 19.73 4.49 -0.73
N SER A 49 18.66 4.40 0.05
CA SER A 49 17.38 5.06 -0.25
C SER A 49 17.43 6.57 -0.03
N ILE A 50 18.29 7.04 0.89
CA ILE A 50 18.32 8.44 1.37
C ILE A 50 18.66 9.41 0.24
N SER A 51 19.51 9.00 -0.72
CA SER A 51 19.85 9.80 -1.91
C SER A 51 18.71 9.94 -2.93
N LYS A 52 17.65 9.14 -2.79
CA LYS A 52 16.49 9.08 -3.69
C LYS A 52 15.16 9.37 -2.99
N LEU A 53 15.19 9.74 -1.70
CA LEU A 53 14.03 10.25 -0.99
C LEU A 53 13.76 11.66 -1.50
N GLY A 54 12.73 11.79 -2.33
CA GLY A 54 12.34 13.06 -2.92
C GLY A 54 10.85 13.06 -3.23
N ILE A 55 10.32 14.24 -3.54
CA ILE A 55 8.97 14.39 -4.09
C ILE A 55 8.89 13.47 -5.31
N VAL A 56 7.97 12.51 -5.29
CA VAL A 56 7.76 11.61 -6.43
C VAL A 56 7.03 12.41 -7.50
N ILE A 57 7.74 13.24 -8.24
CA ILE A 57 7.18 14.03 -9.34
C ILE A 57 6.40 13.07 -10.25
N PRO A 58 5.20 13.44 -10.75
CA PRO A 58 4.45 12.62 -11.68
C PRO A 58 5.36 12.19 -12.83
N ASN A 59 5.72 10.92 -12.81
CA ASN A 59 6.67 10.30 -13.72
C ASN A 59 6.05 8.97 -14.19
N LEU A 60 6.51 8.44 -15.32
CA LEU A 60 6.08 7.17 -15.90
C LEU A 60 6.08 6.03 -14.86
N ARG A 61 7.00 6.09 -13.90
CA ARG A 61 7.11 5.14 -12.78
C ARG A 61 5.88 5.15 -11.88
N LEU A 62 5.38 6.33 -11.51
CA LEU A 62 4.17 6.48 -10.70
C LEU A 62 2.95 5.98 -11.47
N GLY A 63 2.87 6.27 -12.77
CA GLY A 63 1.84 5.72 -13.65
C GLY A 63 1.82 4.19 -13.69
N ARG A 64 2.99 3.56 -13.86
CA ARG A 64 3.12 2.07 -13.84
C ARG A 64 2.73 1.47 -12.49
N PHE A 65 3.15 2.12 -11.41
CA PHE A 65 2.81 1.68 -10.05
C PHE A 65 1.32 1.82 -9.76
N LEU A 66 0.71 2.94 -10.16
CA LEU A 66 -0.73 3.15 -10.08
C LEU A 66 -1.47 2.05 -10.86
N LEU A 67 -1.06 1.79 -12.11
CA LEU A 67 -1.69 0.76 -12.95
C LEU A 67 -1.65 -0.63 -12.31
N LEU A 68 -0.52 -1.01 -11.70
CA LEU A 68 -0.39 -2.29 -10.98
C LEU A 68 -1.10 -2.32 -9.63
N SER A 69 -1.33 -1.17 -9.01
CA SER A 69 -2.09 -1.09 -7.76
C SER A 69 -3.59 -1.32 -7.97
N ILE A 70 -4.13 -1.05 -9.16
CA ILE A 70 -5.56 -1.27 -9.49
C ILE A 70 -6.00 -2.72 -9.26
N PRO A 71 -5.41 -3.76 -9.88
CA PRO A 71 -5.83 -5.14 -9.64
C PRO A 71 -5.65 -5.56 -8.18
N LEU A 72 -4.68 -4.96 -7.48
CA LEU A 72 -4.43 -5.21 -6.06
C LEU A 72 -5.59 -4.71 -5.19
N VAL A 73 -6.03 -3.47 -5.43
CA VAL A 73 -7.18 -2.86 -4.74
C VAL A 73 -8.47 -3.60 -5.10
N MET A 74 -8.67 -3.92 -6.38
CA MET A 74 -9.85 -4.66 -6.83
C MET A 74 -9.95 -6.03 -6.16
N GLY A 75 -8.84 -6.77 -6.07
CA GLY A 75 -8.83 -8.07 -5.39
C GLY A 75 -9.10 -7.96 -3.89
N GLN A 76 -8.64 -6.90 -3.23
CA GLN A 76 -8.98 -6.63 -1.82
C GLN A 76 -10.47 -6.32 -1.64
N ILE A 77 -11.06 -5.50 -2.52
CA ILE A 77 -12.50 -5.19 -2.49
C ILE A 77 -13.33 -6.47 -2.70
N ILE A 78 -12.99 -7.30 -3.68
CA ILE A 78 -13.68 -8.59 -3.90
C ILE A 78 -13.60 -9.46 -2.65
N SER A 79 -12.44 -9.50 -1.99
CA SER A 79 -12.23 -10.30 -0.78
C SER A 79 -13.03 -9.80 0.43
N LEU A 80 -13.39 -8.50 0.47
CA LEU A 80 -14.28 -7.95 1.49
C LEU A 80 -15.72 -8.46 1.33
N PHE A 81 -16.22 -8.56 0.10
CA PHE A 81 -17.57 -9.05 -0.18
C PHE A 81 -17.69 -10.56 -0.06
N ILE A 82 -16.59 -11.31 -0.27
CA ILE A 82 -16.56 -12.77 -0.18
C ILE A 82 -15.36 -13.19 0.69
N PRO A 83 -15.49 -13.17 2.04
CA PRO A 83 -14.37 -13.40 2.95
C PRO A 83 -13.68 -14.76 2.78
N PHE A 84 -14.42 -15.80 2.41
CA PHE A 84 -13.86 -17.14 2.15
C PHE A 84 -12.87 -17.16 0.96
N LEU A 85 -13.00 -16.22 0.03
CA LEU A 85 -12.15 -16.13 -1.14
C LEU A 85 -10.85 -15.35 -0.87
N PHE A 86 -10.78 -14.64 0.26
CA PHE A 86 -9.62 -13.84 0.69
C PHE A 86 -8.27 -14.58 0.56
N PRO A 87 -8.06 -15.79 1.14
CA PRO A 87 -6.78 -16.46 1.06
C PRO A 87 -6.40 -16.80 -0.39
N ILE A 88 -7.37 -17.20 -1.20
CA ILE A 88 -7.15 -17.58 -2.61
C ILE A 88 -6.77 -16.36 -3.43
N VAL A 89 -7.55 -15.28 -3.33
CA VAL A 89 -7.30 -14.02 -4.05
C VAL A 89 -5.95 -13.44 -3.62
N TYR A 90 -5.64 -13.44 -2.33
CA TYR A 90 -4.38 -12.91 -1.86
C TYR A 90 -3.18 -13.72 -2.38
N LEU A 91 -3.23 -15.06 -2.35
CA LEU A 91 -2.16 -15.89 -2.89
C LEU A 91 -1.89 -15.59 -4.38
N LEU A 92 -2.94 -15.24 -5.14
CA LEU A 92 -2.83 -14.85 -6.54
C LEU A 92 -2.26 -13.43 -6.72
N LEU A 93 -2.53 -12.53 -5.78
CA LEU A 93 -2.04 -11.16 -5.77
C LEU A 93 -0.58 -11.04 -5.31
N ILE A 94 0.00 -12.04 -4.63
CA ILE A 94 1.40 -11.97 -4.13
C ILE A 94 2.40 -11.59 -5.24
N PRO A 95 2.45 -12.28 -6.40
CA PRO A 95 3.37 -11.90 -7.49
C PRO A 95 3.16 -10.45 -7.98
N VAL A 96 1.90 -10.00 -8.06
CA VAL A 96 1.57 -8.62 -8.45
C VAL A 96 2.10 -7.64 -7.42
N SER A 97 1.94 -7.96 -6.14
CA SER A 97 2.41 -7.15 -5.01
C SER A 97 3.94 -7.04 -4.99
N LEU A 98 4.65 -8.13 -5.29
CA LEU A 98 6.12 -8.13 -5.41
C LEU A 98 6.59 -7.31 -6.62
N ASN A 99 5.86 -7.35 -7.75
CA ASN A 99 6.16 -6.53 -8.92
C ASN A 99 5.97 -5.02 -8.63
N LEU A 100 5.01 -4.68 -7.77
CA LEU A 100 4.79 -3.32 -7.30
C LEU A 100 6.04 -2.78 -6.58
N ILE A 101 6.63 -3.59 -5.70
CA ILE A 101 7.88 -3.26 -4.97
C ILE A 101 9.08 -3.16 -5.92
N SER A 102 9.16 -4.04 -6.91
CA SER A 102 10.18 -4.01 -7.97
C SER A 102 10.20 -2.65 -8.68
N ILE A 103 9.03 -2.17 -9.12
CA ILE A 103 8.90 -0.87 -9.79
C ILE A 103 9.17 0.28 -8.83
N ALA A 104 8.79 0.15 -7.56
CA ALA A 104 9.16 1.12 -6.53
C ALA A 104 10.67 1.21 -6.32
N ASN A 105 11.46 0.21 -6.71
CA ASN A 105 12.93 0.16 -6.59
C ASN A 105 13.70 0.26 -7.92
N ASP A 106 13.07 0.75 -9.00
CA ASP A 106 13.69 0.93 -10.34
C ASP A 106 14.09 -0.38 -11.01
N VAL A 107 13.63 -1.51 -10.48
CA VAL A 107 13.87 -2.82 -11.09
C VAL A 107 12.79 -3.03 -12.15
N PRO A 108 13.18 -3.29 -13.42
CA PRO A 108 12.22 -3.46 -14.52
C PRO A 108 11.23 -4.58 -14.21
N TYR A 109 10.02 -4.46 -14.77
CA TYR A 109 8.99 -5.47 -14.60
C TYR A 109 9.53 -6.84 -15.05
N LYS A 110 9.72 -7.73 -14.08
CA LYS A 110 10.06 -9.13 -14.28
C LYS A 110 8.94 -9.93 -13.68
N SER A 111 8.44 -10.95 -14.36
CA SER A 111 7.48 -11.87 -13.73
C SER A 111 8.23 -12.60 -12.61
N ILE A 112 8.04 -12.13 -11.37
CA ILE A 112 8.62 -12.78 -10.21
C ILE A 112 7.87 -14.10 -10.02
N GLN A 113 8.40 -15.16 -10.61
CA GLN A 113 7.89 -16.51 -10.45
C GLN A 113 8.25 -17.01 -9.06
N VAL A 114 7.38 -16.72 -8.10
CA VAL A 114 7.45 -17.31 -6.75
C VAL A 114 6.76 -18.66 -6.75
N SER A 115 7.48 -19.66 -6.22
CA SER A 115 6.93 -20.99 -5.95
C SER A 115 5.70 -20.92 -5.06
N PHE A 116 4.79 -21.89 -5.16
CA PHE A 116 3.59 -21.95 -4.31
C PHE A 116 3.94 -21.96 -2.82
N ARG A 117 5.02 -22.67 -2.43
CA ARG A 117 5.52 -22.68 -1.05
C ARG A 117 5.95 -21.30 -0.58
N SER A 118 6.65 -20.54 -1.42
CA SER A 118 7.03 -19.15 -1.10
C SER A 118 5.81 -18.24 -0.97
N ARG A 119 4.78 -18.41 -1.82
CA ARG A 119 3.52 -17.66 -1.71
C ARG A 119 2.80 -17.93 -0.40
N LEU A 120 2.73 -19.19 0.04
CA LEU A 120 2.17 -19.53 1.34
C LEU A 120 2.95 -18.91 2.49
N ASN A 121 4.28 -18.97 2.47
CA ASN A 121 5.10 -18.36 3.51
C ASN A 121 4.87 -16.84 3.60
N ILE A 122 4.82 -16.15 2.47
CA ILE A 122 4.53 -14.70 2.42
C ILE A 122 3.12 -14.42 2.98
N PHE A 123 2.12 -15.23 2.61
CA PHE A 123 0.77 -15.10 3.15
C PHE A 123 0.73 -15.25 4.68
N ILE A 124 1.42 -16.26 5.22
CA ILE A 124 1.49 -16.52 6.67
C ILE A 124 2.14 -15.32 7.39
N ILE A 125 3.26 -14.82 6.89
CA ILE A 125 3.98 -13.68 7.49
C ILE A 125 3.12 -12.40 7.40
N ASN A 126 2.40 -12.18 6.29
CA ASN A 126 1.65 -10.96 6.09
C ASN A 126 0.33 -10.90 6.86
N PHE A 127 -0.26 -12.03 7.25
CA PHE A 127 -1.56 -12.04 7.95
C PHE A 127 -1.63 -12.82 9.25
N ILE A 128 -1.04 -14.01 9.30
CA ILE A 128 -1.11 -14.83 10.52
C ILE A 128 -0.22 -14.22 11.60
N ALA A 129 1.00 -13.82 11.25
CA ALA A 129 1.92 -13.19 12.20
C ALA A 129 1.38 -11.90 12.85
N PRO A 130 0.86 -10.90 12.11
CA PRO A 130 0.33 -9.68 12.73
C PRO A 130 -0.95 -9.98 13.51
N PHE A 131 -1.79 -10.91 13.04
CA PHE A 131 -2.99 -11.30 13.77
C PHE A 131 -2.64 -11.87 15.15
N LEU A 132 -1.70 -12.80 15.21
CA LEU A 132 -1.21 -13.36 16.48
C LEU A 132 -0.58 -12.28 17.36
N PHE A 133 0.22 -11.39 16.79
CA PHE A 133 0.86 -10.30 17.53
C PHE A 133 -0.16 -9.33 18.13
N ILE A 134 -1.17 -8.93 17.36
CA ILE A 134 -2.24 -8.03 17.80
C ILE A 134 -3.09 -8.70 18.88
N THR A 135 -3.48 -9.97 18.71
CA THR A 135 -4.25 -10.69 19.74
C THR A 135 -3.45 -10.81 21.04
N LEU A 136 -2.16 -11.11 20.96
CA LEU A 136 -1.30 -11.27 22.13
C LEU A 136 -1.14 -9.95 22.90
N LEU A 137 -0.95 -8.84 22.20
CA LEU A 137 -0.86 -7.52 22.82
C LEU A 137 -2.21 -7.00 23.30
N GLY A 138 -3.30 -7.32 22.60
CA GLY A 138 -4.66 -6.96 23.01
C GLY A 138 -5.06 -7.58 24.35
N LEU A 139 -4.53 -8.77 24.68
CA LEU A 139 -4.73 -9.42 25.99
C LEU A 139 -4.15 -8.61 27.16
N ILE A 140 -3.19 -7.73 26.92
CA ILE A 140 -2.59 -6.86 27.96
C ILE A 140 -3.58 -5.76 28.39
N GLY A 141 -4.55 -5.40 27.53
CA GLY A 141 -5.65 -4.48 27.89
C GLY A 141 -5.22 -3.04 28.19
N ASN A 142 -4.11 -2.57 27.59
CA ASN A 142 -3.58 -1.23 27.83
C ASN A 142 -3.87 -0.30 26.63
N SER A 143 -4.59 0.80 26.89
CA SER A 143 -4.99 1.79 25.89
C SER A 143 -3.83 2.45 25.13
N TYR A 144 -2.63 2.52 25.74
CA TYR A 144 -1.44 3.02 25.06
C TYR A 144 -0.94 2.06 23.97
N LEU A 145 -1.23 0.77 24.09
CA LEU A 145 -0.88 -0.23 23.07
C LEU A 145 -1.79 -0.13 21.86
N ASP A 146 -3.02 0.39 21.98
CA ASP A 146 -3.96 0.50 20.87
C ASP A 146 -3.43 1.39 19.73
N PHE A 147 -2.74 2.47 20.06
CA PHE A 147 -2.08 3.32 19.07
C PHE A 147 -0.95 2.59 18.34
N ILE A 148 -0.12 1.86 19.09
CA ILE A 148 0.99 1.06 18.53
C ILE A 148 0.43 -0.04 17.62
N LEU A 149 -0.64 -0.71 18.05
CA LEU A 149 -1.34 -1.74 17.28
C LEU A 149 -1.93 -1.18 15.99
N THR A 150 -2.52 0.00 16.05
CA THR A 150 -3.07 0.68 14.86
C THR A 150 -1.96 1.03 13.88
N PHE A 151 -0.88 1.65 14.34
CA PHE A 151 0.27 2.00 13.50
C PHE A 151 0.89 0.76 12.86
N PHE A 152 1.12 -0.29 13.64
CA PHE A 152 1.67 -1.55 13.18
C PHE A 152 0.75 -2.19 12.13
N SER A 153 -0.55 -2.25 12.37
CA SER A 153 -1.52 -2.84 11.43
C SER A 153 -1.55 -2.13 10.07
N ILE A 154 -1.43 -0.80 10.07
CA ILE A 154 -1.45 0.00 8.84
C ILE A 154 -0.23 -0.30 7.95
N PHE A 155 0.96 -0.39 8.55
CA PHE A 155 2.20 -0.51 7.78
C PHE A 155 2.74 -1.93 7.66
N TRP A 156 2.30 -2.86 8.50
CA TRP A 156 2.84 -4.22 8.59
C TRP A 156 2.93 -4.89 7.22
N THR A 157 1.80 -4.98 6.51
CA THR A 157 1.69 -5.69 5.24
C THR A 157 2.63 -5.14 4.18
N SER A 158 2.84 -3.82 4.16
CA SER A 158 3.73 -3.15 3.22
C SER A 158 5.19 -3.43 3.57
N ILE A 159 5.56 -3.35 4.84
CA ILE A 159 6.93 -3.60 5.32
C ILE A 159 7.31 -5.07 5.14
N SER A 160 6.47 -5.99 5.59
CA SER A 160 6.72 -7.43 5.54
C SER A 160 6.83 -7.92 4.09
N LEU A 161 6.00 -7.41 3.19
CA LEU A 161 6.07 -7.73 1.77
C LEU A 161 7.37 -7.20 1.13
N ALA A 162 7.80 -5.97 1.47
CA ALA A 162 9.06 -5.41 0.99
C ALA A 162 10.29 -6.18 1.51
N LEU A 163 10.26 -6.64 2.77
CA LEU A 163 11.29 -7.53 3.32
C LEU A 163 11.30 -8.88 2.61
N CYS A 164 10.14 -9.49 2.36
CA CYS A 164 10.04 -10.73 1.59
C CYS A 164 10.64 -10.58 0.20
N TYR A 165 10.35 -9.47 -0.49
CA TYR A 165 10.93 -9.14 -1.79
C TYR A 165 12.47 -9.08 -1.73
N ALA A 166 13.02 -8.36 -0.73
CA ALA A 166 14.46 -8.22 -0.57
C ALA A 166 15.15 -9.58 -0.37
N VAL A 167 14.59 -10.45 0.47
CA VAL A 167 15.10 -11.80 0.73
C VAL A 167 15.03 -12.67 -0.53
N ILE A 168 13.92 -12.63 -1.28
CA ILE A 168 13.77 -13.39 -2.52
C ILE A 168 14.81 -12.95 -3.55
N MET A 169 15.02 -11.64 -3.69
CA MET A 169 15.98 -11.10 -4.64
C MET A 169 17.42 -11.46 -4.27
N ALA A 170 17.77 -11.40 -2.97
CA ALA A 170 19.07 -11.81 -2.47
C ALA A 170 19.35 -13.30 -2.76
N ASN A 171 18.41 -14.20 -2.45
CA ASN A 171 18.56 -15.62 -2.70
C ASN A 171 18.73 -15.95 -4.20
N ASN A 172 18.00 -15.26 -5.07
CA ASN A 172 18.14 -15.45 -6.52
C ASN A 172 19.52 -15.00 -7.03
N SER A 173 20.11 -13.94 -6.45
CA SER A 173 21.45 -13.49 -6.83
C SER A 173 22.58 -14.43 -6.38
N THR A 174 22.40 -15.11 -5.24
CA THR A 174 23.38 -16.10 -4.75
C THR A 174 23.34 -17.41 -5.53
N GLN A 175 22.20 -17.75 -6.15
CA GLN A 175 22.07 -18.97 -6.95
C GLN A 175 22.55 -18.82 -8.40
N SER A 176 22.80 -17.58 -8.86
CA SER A 176 23.35 -17.30 -10.19
C SER A 176 24.88 -17.23 -10.25
N HIS A 177 25.56 -17.57 -9.15
CA HIS A 177 27.02 -17.66 -9.02
C HIS A 177 27.42 -19.11 -8.72
#